data_AF-Q4RXS7-F1
#
_entry.id   AF-Q4RXS7-F1
#
_cell.length_a   1.000
_cell.length_b   1.000
_cell.length_c   1.000
_cell.angle_alpha   90.00
_cell.angle_beta   90.00
_cell.angle_gamma   90.00
#
_symmetry.space_group_name_H-M   'P 1'
#
loop_
_entity.id
_entity.type
_entity.pdbx_description
1 polymer ?
#
loop_
_entity_poly.entity_id
_entity_poly.type
_entity_poly.pdbx_seq_one_letter_code
_entity_poly.pdbx_strand_id
1 'polypeptide(L)'
;MAPKRRAAAAAKAGGKKAKEEPKDAFTSTKEALLAAGPQVKGRRKVDEHCSLSASGEVHEDYDCMLNQTNIGHNNNKFYVIQVIQANNRFFSWNRWGRVGEVGQSKLSPFDKLENAIKDFEKKFKDKTKNSWSDRSNFVSHPGKYTMIEVDGEQDAEVKVDDVDGKVVKVSKNVLPCTLNDATKNLVQLIFSTDMFKEAMECMNLDIKKMPLGKLSKMQIAKGFEVLEEIEAAMNQRRGGARLEELSSKFFTAIPHNFGRNRPPTIDSKEIVEQKKEMLMVLADIELAQTLKSETEKAQEEMIETVPHPLDQDYNSLRCVLSLLDTKTETFKSKDSQRVGGGPRDGGKSSSASLAAPIPPANGDYPSQGERFGENDGLENRRLLWHGTNIAVVAAILKSGLRIMPHSGGRVGRGIYFASENSKSAGYVRTSKNTGVMFLCEVALGKENTITKDNPSLKKAPAGFDSVVARGSVEPDPTKDTFITLNGRKVWVPQGKPVDQPQYADSHFSNSEYLIYKESQCRIRYLLELQMH
;
A
#
# COMPACT_ATOMS: atom_id res chain seq x y z
N MET A 1 -26.22 -36.41 64.48
CA MET A 1 -26.24 -37.08 63.16
C MET A 1 -27.33 -36.46 62.33
N ALA A 2 -27.03 -36.12 61.07
CA ALA A 2 -27.81 -35.25 60.19
C ALA A 2 -29.19 -35.82 59.79
N PRO A 3 -30.04 -34.98 59.18
CA PRO A 3 -30.09 -35.05 57.72
C PRO A 3 -29.94 -33.71 57.00
N LYS A 4 -29.31 -33.82 55.82
CA LYS A 4 -28.82 -32.79 54.90
C LYS A 4 -29.94 -31.95 54.29
N ARG A 5 -29.81 -30.61 54.30
CA ARG A 5 -30.56 -29.69 53.43
C ARG A 5 -29.76 -29.40 52.15
N ARG A 6 -30.46 -29.49 51.01
CA ARG A 6 -30.02 -29.11 49.66
C ARG A 6 -29.58 -27.64 49.61
N ALA A 7 -28.42 -27.38 48.99
CA ALA A 7 -27.99 -26.04 48.61
C ALA A 7 -28.70 -25.59 47.33
N ALA A 8 -29.26 -24.38 47.34
CA ALA A 8 -29.80 -23.69 46.18
C ALA A 8 -28.68 -23.02 45.37
N ALA A 9 -28.89 -22.95 44.06
CA ALA A 9 -27.94 -22.50 43.05
C ALA A 9 -27.49 -21.04 43.26
N ALA A 10 -26.17 -20.82 43.25
CA ALA A 10 -25.57 -19.51 43.09
C ALA A 10 -25.39 -19.19 41.60
N ALA A 11 -25.95 -18.07 41.18
CA ALA A 11 -25.82 -17.51 39.83
C ALA A 11 -24.35 -17.24 39.49
N LYS A 12 -23.90 -17.72 38.32
CA LYS A 12 -22.57 -17.40 37.77
C LYS A 12 -22.55 -15.93 37.35
N ALA A 13 -21.72 -15.15 38.04
CA ALA A 13 -21.33 -13.81 37.65
C ALA A 13 -20.64 -13.83 36.26
N GLY A 14 -21.01 -12.87 35.43
CA GLY A 14 -20.54 -12.71 34.06
C GLY A 14 -19.03 -12.56 33.96
N GLY A 15 -18.44 -13.30 33.02
CA GLY A 15 -17.04 -13.16 32.66
C GLY A 15 -16.77 -11.78 32.11
N LYS A 16 -15.83 -11.07 32.74
CA LYS A 16 -15.19 -9.89 32.15
C LYS A 16 -14.56 -10.31 30.82
N LYS A 17 -15.08 -9.81 29.70
CA LYS A 17 -14.35 -9.78 28.44
C LYS A 17 -13.05 -9.02 28.71
N ALA A 18 -11.92 -9.72 28.65
CA ALA A 18 -10.62 -9.09 28.60
C ALA A 18 -10.64 -8.13 27.40
N LYS A 19 -10.34 -6.86 27.66
CA LYS A 19 -10.16 -5.85 26.63
C LYS A 19 -8.88 -6.25 25.90
N GLU A 20 -8.99 -6.85 24.71
CA GLU A 20 -7.84 -7.05 23.84
C GLU A 20 -7.16 -5.70 23.61
N GLU A 21 -5.84 -5.65 23.77
CA GLU A 21 -5.06 -4.50 23.34
C GLU A 21 -5.27 -4.29 21.84
N PRO A 22 -5.36 -3.04 21.34
CA PRO A 22 -5.53 -2.79 19.92
C PRO A 22 -4.35 -3.42 19.16
N LYS A 23 -4.65 -4.45 18.36
CA LYS A 23 -3.69 -5.08 17.45
C LYS A 23 -3.11 -4.03 16.51
N ASP A 24 -1.85 -4.20 16.18
CA ASP A 24 -1.13 -3.21 15.40
C ASP A 24 -1.43 -3.37 13.89
N ALA A 25 -1.69 -2.32 13.10
CA ALA A 25 -1.99 -2.38 11.65
C ALA A 25 -0.96 -3.05 10.70
N PHE A 26 0.18 -3.61 11.13
CA PHE A 26 1.14 -4.38 10.33
C PHE A 26 0.90 -5.83 10.64
N THR A 27 0.78 -6.19 11.92
CA THR A 27 0.20 -7.47 12.34
C THR A 27 -1.21 -7.60 11.80
N SER A 28 -2.03 -6.54 11.82
CA SER A 28 -3.40 -6.53 11.31
C SER A 28 -3.46 -6.43 9.79
N THR A 29 -2.56 -5.71 9.10
CA THR A 29 -2.47 -5.82 7.63
C THR A 29 -2.02 -7.22 7.25
N LYS A 30 -0.95 -7.75 7.86
CA LYS A 30 -0.49 -9.13 7.70
C LYS A 30 -1.60 -10.13 7.99
N GLU A 31 -2.29 -10.04 9.13
CA GLU A 31 -3.42 -10.90 9.51
C GLU A 31 -4.57 -10.77 8.50
N ALA A 32 -4.89 -9.57 8.03
CA ALA A 32 -5.92 -9.36 7.00
C ALA A 32 -5.52 -9.96 5.65
N LEU A 33 -4.24 -9.82 5.27
CA LEU A 33 -3.66 -10.42 4.07
C LEU A 33 -3.65 -11.96 4.16
N LEU A 34 -3.33 -12.50 5.34
CA LEU A 34 -3.38 -13.95 5.62
C LEU A 34 -4.82 -14.48 5.66
N ALA A 35 -5.75 -13.73 6.27
CA ALA A 35 -7.15 -14.10 6.42
C ALA A 35 -7.93 -14.01 5.10
N ALA A 36 -7.53 -13.13 4.18
CA ALA A 36 -8.09 -13.08 2.83
C ALA A 36 -7.88 -14.37 2.04
N GLY A 37 -6.93 -15.22 2.46
CA GLY A 37 -6.64 -16.51 1.83
C GLY A 37 -6.08 -16.37 0.40
N PRO A 38 -5.82 -17.50 -0.27
CA PRO A 38 -5.40 -17.51 -1.67
C PRO A 38 -6.54 -16.97 -2.56
N GLN A 39 -6.25 -15.98 -3.39
CA GLN A 39 -7.19 -15.42 -4.36
C GLN A 39 -7.52 -16.45 -5.47
N VAL A 40 -8.69 -16.30 -6.10
CA VAL A 40 -9.12 -17.16 -7.22
C VAL A 40 -8.17 -16.95 -8.40
N LYS A 41 -7.54 -18.03 -8.85
CA LYS A 41 -6.56 -18.05 -9.94
C LYS A 41 -7.20 -17.60 -11.25
N GLY A 42 -6.85 -16.40 -11.73
CA GLY A 42 -7.19 -15.91 -13.08
C GLY A 42 -6.53 -16.72 -14.20
N ARG A 43 -6.88 -16.42 -15.46
CA ARG A 43 -6.22 -17.03 -16.62
C ARG A 43 -4.74 -16.64 -16.63
N ARG A 44 -3.87 -17.60 -16.94
CA ARG A 44 -2.42 -17.40 -16.95
C ARG A 44 -1.95 -17.15 -18.37
N LYS A 45 -1.24 -16.03 -18.58
CA LYS A 45 -0.59 -15.75 -19.86
C LYS A 45 0.68 -16.57 -20.00
N VAL A 46 0.94 -16.97 -21.24
CA VAL A 46 2.25 -17.47 -21.64
C VAL A 46 3.27 -16.35 -21.45
N ASP A 47 4.43 -16.68 -20.90
CA ASP A 47 5.54 -15.76 -20.67
C ASP A 47 5.86 -14.95 -21.94
N GLU A 48 5.98 -13.63 -21.80
CA GLU A 48 6.15 -12.69 -22.94
C GLU A 48 7.34 -13.02 -23.84
N HIS A 49 8.37 -13.69 -23.30
CA HIS A 49 9.58 -14.06 -24.03
C HIS A 49 9.49 -15.44 -24.68
N CYS A 50 8.38 -16.15 -24.52
CA CYS A 50 8.12 -17.38 -25.25
C CYS A 50 7.68 -17.05 -26.68
N SER A 51 8.21 -17.76 -27.66
CA SER A 51 7.80 -17.59 -29.07
C SER A 51 6.34 -17.96 -29.33
N LEU A 52 5.68 -18.60 -28.37
CA LEU A 52 4.26 -18.97 -28.40
C LEU A 52 3.38 -18.01 -27.58
N SER A 53 3.90 -16.86 -27.14
CA SER A 53 3.18 -15.94 -26.24
C SER A 53 1.84 -15.44 -26.79
N ALA A 54 1.75 -15.24 -28.11
CA ALA A 54 0.54 -14.77 -28.78
C ALA A 54 -0.42 -15.90 -29.24
N SER A 55 0.02 -17.15 -29.28
CA SER A 55 -0.72 -18.25 -29.91
C SER A 55 -0.91 -19.48 -29.03
N GLY A 56 -0.23 -19.54 -27.89
CA GLY A 56 -0.33 -20.62 -26.92
C GLY A 56 -1.13 -20.20 -25.69
N GLU A 57 -1.64 -21.21 -24.99
CA GLU A 57 -2.33 -21.06 -23.71
C GLU A 57 -1.59 -21.85 -22.64
N VAL A 58 -1.49 -21.29 -21.43
CA VAL A 58 -0.95 -22.02 -20.29
C VAL A 58 -1.94 -23.12 -19.89
N HIS A 59 -1.45 -24.34 -19.74
CA HIS A 59 -2.28 -25.48 -19.37
C HIS A 59 -2.61 -25.44 -17.86
N GLU A 60 -3.90 -25.30 -17.56
CA GLU A 60 -4.47 -25.28 -16.20
C GLU A 60 -3.69 -24.35 -15.25
N ASP A 61 -3.05 -24.92 -14.24
CA ASP A 61 -2.28 -24.20 -13.25
C ASP A 61 -0.78 -24.47 -13.27
N TYR A 62 -0.29 -25.20 -14.29
CA TYR A 62 1.12 -25.53 -14.49
C TYR A 62 1.94 -24.32 -14.95
N ASP A 63 2.07 -23.35 -14.04
CA ASP A 63 2.81 -22.11 -14.15
C ASP A 63 3.37 -21.75 -12.77
N CYS A 64 4.67 -21.51 -12.71
CA CYS A 64 5.28 -21.05 -11.48
C CYS A 64 6.43 -20.08 -11.74
N MET A 65 6.48 -19.03 -10.91
CA MET A 65 7.61 -18.14 -10.76
C MET A 65 8.35 -18.52 -9.48
N LEU A 66 9.66 -18.76 -9.60
CA LEU A 66 10.53 -19.10 -8.49
C LEU A 66 11.59 -18.01 -8.33
N ASN A 67 11.94 -17.69 -7.08
CA ASN A 67 12.97 -16.73 -6.76
C ASN A 67 13.98 -17.31 -5.76
N GLN A 68 15.22 -16.84 -5.84
CA GLN A 68 16.28 -17.19 -4.92
C GLN A 68 17.25 -16.02 -4.77
N THR A 69 17.42 -15.55 -3.54
CA THR A 69 18.48 -14.61 -3.17
C THR A 69 19.42 -15.26 -2.15
N ASN A 70 20.72 -15.10 -2.38
CA ASN A 70 21.77 -15.41 -1.42
C ASN A 70 22.83 -14.31 -1.52
N ILE A 71 22.88 -13.47 -0.50
CA ILE A 71 23.76 -12.31 -0.44
C ILE A 71 25.22 -12.74 -0.43
N GLY A 72 25.60 -13.73 0.39
CA GLY A 72 26.95 -14.30 0.48
C GLY A 72 27.59 -14.64 -0.88
N HIS A 73 26.81 -15.26 -1.77
CA HIS A 73 27.28 -15.66 -3.10
C HIS A 73 26.89 -14.70 -4.23
N ASN A 74 26.37 -13.50 -3.91
CA ASN A 74 25.81 -12.54 -4.90
C ASN A 74 24.83 -13.20 -5.89
N ASN A 75 24.02 -14.12 -5.40
CA ASN A 75 22.95 -14.72 -6.18
C ASN A 75 21.67 -13.94 -5.95
N ASN A 76 21.06 -13.48 -7.03
CA ASN A 76 19.70 -12.94 -7.04
C ASN A 76 19.06 -13.41 -8.33
N LYS A 77 18.40 -14.57 -8.29
CA LYS A 77 18.06 -15.39 -9.45
C LYS A 77 16.58 -15.72 -9.47
N PHE A 78 16.04 -15.81 -10.68
CA PHE A 78 14.67 -16.28 -10.89
C PHE A 78 14.63 -17.52 -11.78
N TYR A 79 13.47 -18.17 -11.77
CA TYR A 79 13.15 -19.27 -12.66
C TYR A 79 11.63 -19.30 -12.94
N VAL A 80 11.23 -19.25 -14.21
CA VAL A 80 9.87 -19.43 -14.70
C VAL A 80 9.75 -20.83 -15.28
N ILE A 81 8.66 -21.53 -14.98
CA ILE A 81 8.30 -22.82 -15.56
C ILE A 81 6.84 -22.75 -15.98
N GLN A 82 6.52 -23.11 -17.22
CA GLN A 82 5.14 -23.19 -17.73
C GLN A 82 4.94 -24.46 -18.57
N VAL A 83 3.73 -25.03 -18.51
CA VAL A 83 3.23 -25.96 -19.54
C VAL A 83 2.33 -25.18 -20.48
N ILE A 84 2.61 -25.24 -21.77
CA ILE A 84 1.91 -24.48 -22.81
C ILE A 84 1.29 -25.45 -23.81
N GLN A 85 0.05 -25.20 -24.19
CA GLN A 85 -0.64 -25.87 -25.29
C GLN A 85 -0.73 -24.90 -26.48
N ALA A 86 -0.25 -25.34 -27.64
CA ALA A 86 -0.34 -24.57 -28.89
C ALA A 86 -0.34 -25.52 -30.09
N ASN A 87 -1.17 -25.24 -31.11
CA ASN A 87 -1.20 -25.99 -32.38
C ASN A 87 -1.30 -27.52 -32.18
N ASN A 88 -2.18 -27.99 -31.27
CA ASN A 88 -2.35 -29.40 -30.90
C ASN A 88 -1.06 -30.10 -30.38
N ARG A 89 -0.09 -29.33 -29.89
CA ARG A 89 1.13 -29.82 -29.25
C ARG A 89 1.28 -29.23 -27.86
N PHE A 90 2.11 -29.87 -27.05
CA PHE A 90 2.39 -29.44 -25.68
C PHE A 90 3.86 -29.05 -25.55
N PHE A 91 4.14 -28.06 -24.72
CA PHE A 91 5.50 -27.55 -24.53
C PHE A 91 5.78 -27.33 -23.05
N SER A 92 7.01 -27.62 -22.62
CA SER A 92 7.53 -27.11 -21.35
C SER A 92 8.40 -25.89 -21.64
N TRP A 93 8.00 -24.74 -21.11
CA TRP A 93 8.76 -23.50 -21.16
C TRP A 93 9.51 -23.30 -19.85
N ASN A 94 10.79 -22.95 -19.97
CA ASN A 94 11.66 -22.63 -18.86
C ASN A 94 12.38 -21.32 -19.17
N ARG A 95 12.40 -20.36 -18.23
CA ARG A 95 13.21 -19.13 -18.35
C ARG A 95 13.89 -18.81 -17.04
N TRP A 96 15.18 -18.50 -17.05
CA TRP A 96 15.94 -18.29 -15.82
C TRP A 96 17.04 -17.27 -16.02
N GLY A 97 17.41 -16.57 -14.96
CA GLY A 97 18.44 -15.56 -15.04
C GLY A 97 18.59 -14.78 -13.75
N ARG A 98 19.29 -13.65 -13.85
CA ARG A 98 19.43 -12.69 -12.77
C ARG A 98 18.16 -11.84 -12.67
N VAL A 99 17.74 -11.48 -11.45
CA VAL A 99 16.58 -10.62 -11.23
C VAL A 99 16.80 -9.24 -11.85
N GLY A 100 15.78 -8.69 -12.53
CA GLY A 100 15.90 -7.51 -13.40
C GLY A 100 16.34 -7.76 -14.85
N GLU A 101 16.79 -8.97 -15.22
CA GLU A 101 17.24 -9.30 -16.57
C GLU A 101 16.30 -10.31 -17.26
N VAL A 102 16.33 -10.35 -18.60
CA VAL A 102 15.52 -11.29 -19.41
C VAL A 102 15.90 -12.75 -19.14
N GLY A 103 17.19 -13.01 -18.98
CA GLY A 103 17.74 -14.35 -18.74
C GLY A 103 17.89 -15.21 -19.99
N GLN A 104 18.12 -16.51 -19.77
CA GLN A 104 18.12 -17.56 -20.78
C GLN A 104 16.78 -18.29 -20.74
N SER A 105 16.42 -18.93 -21.85
CA SER A 105 15.19 -19.71 -21.94
C SER A 105 15.34 -21.01 -22.71
N LYS A 106 14.39 -21.92 -22.53
CA LYS A 106 14.28 -23.18 -23.26
C LYS A 106 12.82 -23.56 -23.42
N LEU A 107 12.41 -23.77 -24.67
CA LEU A 107 11.12 -24.34 -25.04
C LEU A 107 11.34 -25.80 -25.48
N SER A 108 10.71 -26.74 -24.78
CA SER A 108 10.84 -28.18 -25.08
C SER A 108 9.51 -28.72 -25.59
N PRO A 109 9.42 -29.24 -26.82
CA PRO A 109 8.17 -29.78 -27.38
C PRO A 109 7.90 -31.21 -26.88
N PHE A 110 6.62 -31.56 -26.74
CA PHE A 110 6.12 -32.88 -26.37
C PHE A 110 4.86 -33.21 -27.16
N ASP A 111 4.73 -34.48 -27.56
CA ASP A 111 3.58 -34.97 -28.31
C ASP A 111 2.40 -35.37 -27.40
N LYS A 112 2.67 -35.56 -26.10
CA LYS A 112 1.67 -35.93 -25.08
C LYS A 112 1.73 -34.98 -23.90
N LEU A 113 0.56 -34.55 -23.42
CA LEU A 113 0.42 -33.62 -22.30
C LEU A 113 1.10 -34.16 -21.04
N GLU A 114 0.96 -35.45 -20.74
CA GLU A 114 1.49 -36.08 -19.54
C GLU A 114 3.03 -35.99 -19.49
N ASN A 115 3.69 -35.98 -20.64
CA ASN A 115 5.15 -35.85 -20.70
C ASN A 115 5.59 -34.41 -20.42
N ALA A 116 4.85 -33.41 -20.92
CA ALA A 116 5.12 -32.00 -20.61
C ALA A 116 4.90 -31.71 -19.11
N ILE A 117 3.81 -32.24 -18.53
CA ILE A 117 3.54 -32.16 -17.09
C ILE A 117 4.65 -32.83 -16.27
N LYS A 118 5.09 -34.04 -16.64
CA LYS A 118 6.20 -34.72 -15.95
C LYS A 118 7.50 -33.92 -16.00
N ASP A 119 7.82 -33.27 -17.12
CA ASP A 119 9.01 -32.42 -17.22
C ASP A 119 8.89 -31.18 -16.32
N PHE A 120 7.72 -30.54 -16.31
CA PHE A 120 7.41 -29.44 -15.40
C PHE A 120 7.60 -29.85 -13.93
N GLU A 121 6.96 -30.94 -13.49
CA GLU A 121 6.99 -31.37 -12.08
C GLU A 121 8.40 -31.81 -11.66
N LYS A 122 9.12 -32.49 -12.55
CA LYS A 122 10.52 -32.84 -12.34
C LYS A 122 11.37 -31.59 -12.18
N LYS A 123 11.17 -30.57 -13.02
CA LYS A 123 11.91 -29.31 -12.92
C LYS A 123 11.59 -28.56 -11.63
N PHE A 124 10.32 -28.43 -11.31
CA PHE A 124 9.85 -27.81 -10.07
C PHE A 124 10.53 -28.48 -8.88
N LYS A 125 10.46 -29.81 -8.76
CA LYS A 125 11.08 -30.57 -7.68
C LYS A 125 12.59 -30.43 -7.63
N ASP A 126 13.29 -30.38 -8.77
CA ASP A 126 14.74 -30.13 -8.80
C ASP A 126 15.10 -28.75 -8.23
N LYS A 127 14.34 -27.71 -8.60
CA LYS A 127 14.61 -26.33 -8.19
C LYS A 127 14.16 -26.00 -6.77
N THR A 128 13.11 -26.63 -6.27
CA THR A 128 12.50 -26.29 -4.98
C THR A 128 12.64 -27.38 -3.91
N LYS A 129 12.93 -28.63 -4.28
CA LYS A 129 12.79 -29.85 -3.45
C LYS A 129 11.35 -30.15 -2.99
N ASN A 130 10.35 -29.45 -3.49
CA ASN A 130 8.94 -29.68 -3.17
C ASN A 130 8.24 -30.46 -4.29
N SER A 131 7.14 -31.14 -3.97
CA SER A 131 6.27 -31.73 -5.00
C SER A 131 5.29 -30.67 -5.52
N TRP A 132 5.05 -30.63 -6.83
CA TRP A 132 4.05 -29.71 -7.40
C TRP A 132 2.64 -29.99 -6.85
N SER A 133 2.29 -31.27 -6.72
CA SER A 133 1.00 -31.71 -6.19
C SER A 133 0.71 -31.23 -4.76
N ASP A 134 1.76 -30.99 -3.96
CA ASP A 134 1.70 -30.57 -2.55
C ASP A 134 2.20 -29.12 -2.36
N ARG A 135 2.12 -28.31 -3.42
CA ARG A 135 2.62 -26.91 -3.40
C ARG A 135 1.91 -26.01 -2.39
N SER A 136 0.73 -26.39 -1.89
CA SER A 136 0.05 -25.68 -0.79
C SER A 136 0.81 -25.77 0.52
N ASN A 137 1.61 -26.81 0.73
CA ASN A 137 2.44 -27.02 1.91
C ASN A 137 3.92 -26.74 1.62
N PHE A 138 4.21 -25.75 0.78
CA PHE A 138 5.56 -25.43 0.32
C PHE A 138 6.51 -25.15 1.49
N VAL A 139 7.68 -25.81 1.48
CA VAL A 139 8.76 -25.58 2.46
C VAL A 139 9.99 -25.01 1.75
N SER A 140 10.45 -23.83 2.18
CA SER A 140 11.70 -23.27 1.69
C SER A 140 12.90 -24.07 2.20
N HIS A 141 13.81 -24.44 1.29
CA HIS A 141 15.04 -25.17 1.62
C HIS A 141 16.28 -24.31 1.38
N PRO A 142 17.32 -24.41 2.24
CA PRO A 142 18.58 -23.71 2.02
C PRO A 142 19.19 -23.99 0.65
N GLY A 143 19.61 -22.93 -0.04
CA GLY A 143 20.23 -23.03 -1.37
C GLY A 143 19.29 -23.46 -2.50
N LYS A 144 17.98 -23.51 -2.26
CA LYS A 144 16.96 -23.80 -3.29
C LYS A 144 16.07 -22.59 -3.56
N TYR A 145 15.31 -22.65 -4.64
CA TYR A 145 14.38 -21.59 -5.00
C TYR A 145 13.12 -21.68 -4.14
N THR A 146 12.52 -20.53 -3.84
CA THR A 146 11.21 -20.41 -3.21
C THR A 146 10.17 -19.99 -4.25
N MET A 147 8.97 -20.57 -4.18
CA MET A 147 7.86 -20.21 -5.06
C MET A 147 7.32 -18.82 -4.68
N ILE A 148 7.14 -17.97 -5.68
CA ILE A 148 6.43 -16.70 -5.55
C ILE A 148 5.01 -16.95 -6.00
N GLU A 149 4.06 -16.69 -5.12
CA GLU A 149 2.64 -16.78 -5.44
C GLU A 149 2.26 -15.57 -6.29
N VAL A 150 2.00 -15.87 -7.56
CA VAL A 150 1.72 -14.93 -8.63
C VAL A 150 0.28 -15.19 -9.07
N ASP A 151 -0.64 -14.29 -8.74
CA ASP A 151 -2.04 -14.41 -9.18
C ASP A 151 -2.12 -14.25 -10.72
N GLY A 152 -3.06 -14.94 -11.38
CA GLY A 152 -3.26 -14.80 -12.83
C GLY A 152 -3.84 -13.42 -13.17
N GLU A 153 -3.52 -12.89 -14.35
CA GLU A 153 -4.17 -11.66 -14.85
C GLU A 153 -5.68 -11.93 -15.03
N GLN A 154 -6.50 -11.04 -14.48
CA GLN A 154 -7.85 -10.82 -14.99
C GLN A 154 -7.69 -9.82 -16.13
N ASP A 155 -7.47 -10.30 -17.36
CA ASP A 155 -7.58 -9.40 -18.50
C ASP A 155 -9.04 -9.07 -18.74
N ALA A 156 -9.42 -7.84 -18.36
CA ALA A 156 -10.43 -7.11 -19.12
C ALA A 156 -9.78 -6.54 -20.40
N GLU A 157 -9.23 -7.40 -21.27
CA GLU A 157 -8.97 -7.01 -22.66
C GLU A 157 -10.31 -7.04 -23.39
N VAL A 158 -10.80 -5.86 -23.76
CA VAL A 158 -11.90 -5.71 -24.72
C VAL A 158 -11.41 -6.32 -26.04
N LYS A 159 -11.70 -7.60 -26.26
CA LYS A 159 -11.44 -8.27 -27.52
C LYS A 159 -12.27 -7.63 -28.62
N VAL A 160 -11.60 -6.87 -29.48
CA VAL A 160 -12.12 -6.54 -30.81
C VAL A 160 -11.80 -7.73 -31.71
N ASP A 161 -12.60 -8.79 -31.61
CA ASP A 161 -12.44 -9.97 -32.46
C ASP A 161 -13.25 -9.81 -33.75
N ASP A 162 -12.54 -10.00 -34.87
CA ASP A 162 -13.08 -10.24 -36.19
C ASP A 162 -13.26 -11.75 -36.43
N VAL A 163 -14.34 -12.06 -37.16
CA VAL A 163 -14.78 -13.31 -37.83
C VAL A 163 -15.24 -14.57 -37.06
N ASP A 164 -16.52 -14.88 -37.30
CA ASP A 164 -17.27 -16.15 -37.38
C ASP A 164 -17.31 -17.13 -36.20
N GLY A 165 -18.25 -16.84 -35.29
CA GLY A 165 -18.90 -17.83 -34.42
C GLY A 165 -19.99 -17.12 -33.62
N LYS A 166 -21.26 -17.46 -33.84
CA LYS A 166 -22.45 -16.83 -33.25
C LYS A 166 -22.43 -16.91 -31.70
N VAL A 167 -21.76 -15.95 -31.06
CA VAL A 167 -21.98 -15.59 -29.66
C VAL A 167 -22.84 -14.33 -29.69
N VAL A 168 -23.99 -14.36 -29.03
CA VAL A 168 -24.84 -13.18 -28.85
C VAL A 168 -24.05 -12.20 -27.96
N LYS A 169 -23.28 -11.30 -28.58
CA LYS A 169 -22.72 -10.12 -27.90
C LYS A 169 -23.92 -9.27 -27.49
N VAL A 170 -24.30 -9.34 -26.21
CA VAL A 170 -25.13 -8.29 -25.61
C VAL A 170 -24.25 -7.05 -25.57
N SER A 171 -24.45 -6.12 -26.50
CA SER A 171 -23.82 -4.80 -26.43
C SER A 171 -24.38 -4.10 -25.19
N LYS A 172 -23.62 -4.12 -24.09
CA LYS A 172 -24.02 -3.43 -22.86
C LYS A 172 -23.99 -1.93 -23.13
N ASN A 173 -25.06 -1.22 -22.76
CA ASN A 173 -25.11 0.23 -22.87
C ASN A 173 -24.29 0.85 -21.73
N VAL A 174 -23.10 1.34 -22.04
CA VAL A 174 -22.24 2.04 -21.06
C VAL A 174 -22.74 3.47 -20.92
N LEU A 175 -23.11 3.86 -19.70
CA LEU A 175 -23.55 5.22 -19.40
C LEU A 175 -22.39 6.22 -19.55
N PRO A 176 -22.66 7.48 -19.93
CA PRO A 176 -21.67 8.54 -19.87
C PRO A 176 -21.12 8.74 -18.46
N CYS A 177 -19.85 9.10 -18.36
CA CYS A 177 -19.20 9.43 -17.09
C CYS A 177 -19.90 10.62 -16.41
N THR A 178 -20.19 10.50 -15.12
CA THR A 178 -20.85 11.57 -14.34
C THR A 178 -19.86 12.53 -13.68
N LEU A 179 -18.59 12.14 -13.60
CA LEU A 179 -17.52 12.95 -13.01
C LEU A 179 -17.14 14.16 -13.88
N ASN A 180 -16.79 15.28 -13.24
CA ASN A 180 -16.13 16.41 -13.91
C ASN A 180 -14.71 16.02 -14.34
N ASP A 181 -14.14 16.75 -15.31
CA ASP A 181 -12.85 16.42 -15.93
C ASP A 181 -11.69 16.34 -14.91
N ALA A 182 -11.64 17.23 -13.92
CA ALA A 182 -10.59 17.20 -12.90
C ALA A 182 -10.66 15.91 -12.06
N THR A 183 -11.87 15.54 -11.62
CA THR A 183 -12.09 14.31 -10.84
C THR A 183 -11.84 13.07 -11.70
N LYS A 184 -12.23 13.11 -12.98
CA LYS A 184 -11.97 12.05 -13.96
C LYS A 184 -10.47 11.80 -14.12
N ASN A 185 -9.68 12.86 -14.29
CA ASN A 185 -8.23 12.78 -14.43
C ASN A 185 -7.56 12.22 -13.17
N LEU A 186 -8.00 12.67 -11.98
CA LEU A 186 -7.49 12.15 -10.71
C LEU A 186 -7.79 10.65 -10.55
N VAL A 187 -9.04 10.22 -10.77
CA VAL A 187 -9.44 8.81 -10.65
C VAL A 187 -8.65 7.95 -11.64
N GLN A 188 -8.52 8.40 -12.88
CA GLN A 188 -7.71 7.72 -13.90
C GLN A 188 -6.24 7.59 -13.47
N LEU A 189 -5.67 8.62 -12.84
CA LEU A 189 -4.29 8.60 -12.35
C LEU A 189 -4.10 7.63 -11.17
N ILE A 190 -4.96 7.70 -10.14
CA ILE A 190 -4.78 6.93 -8.89
C ILE A 190 -5.14 5.44 -9.05
N PHE A 191 -5.81 5.05 -10.15
CA PHE A 191 -6.05 3.66 -10.54
C PHE A 191 -5.21 3.22 -11.77
N SER A 192 -4.25 4.05 -12.20
CA SER A 192 -3.39 3.76 -13.35
C SER A 192 -2.40 2.64 -13.04
N THR A 193 -2.43 1.59 -13.86
CA THR A 193 -1.44 0.51 -13.82
C THR A 193 -0.02 1.05 -14.00
N ASP A 194 0.18 2.02 -14.89
CA ASP A 194 1.52 2.60 -15.12
C ASP A 194 2.01 3.40 -13.92
N MET A 195 1.12 4.10 -13.21
CA MET A 195 1.48 4.82 -11.98
C MET A 195 1.98 3.86 -10.91
N PHE A 196 1.29 2.73 -10.73
CA PHE A 196 1.74 1.73 -9.76
C PHE A 196 3.05 1.06 -10.18
N LYS A 197 3.27 0.84 -11.49
CA LYS A 197 4.56 0.35 -12.00
C LYS A 197 5.67 1.33 -11.65
N GLU A 198 5.51 2.61 -12.01
CA GLU A 198 6.48 3.67 -11.69
C GLU A 198 6.81 3.69 -10.19
N ALA A 199 5.79 3.63 -9.32
CA ALA A 199 5.98 3.61 -7.87
C ALA A 199 6.77 2.38 -7.37
N MET A 200 6.50 1.19 -7.92
CA MET A 200 7.23 -0.03 -7.59
C MET A 200 8.70 0.02 -8.08
N GLU A 201 8.92 0.56 -9.28
CA GLU A 201 10.25 0.76 -9.86
C GLU A 201 11.12 1.68 -8.99
N CYS A 202 10.56 2.78 -8.50
CA CYS A 202 11.25 3.69 -7.55
C CYS A 202 11.68 3.00 -6.25
N MET A 203 11.05 1.87 -5.89
CA MET A 203 11.40 1.06 -4.72
C MET A 203 12.39 -0.08 -5.04
N ASN A 204 12.91 -0.13 -6.27
CA ASN A 204 13.79 -1.17 -6.79
C ASN A 204 13.17 -2.58 -6.83
N LEU A 205 11.85 -2.65 -7.05
CA LEU A 205 11.13 -3.91 -7.15
C LEU A 205 11.16 -4.46 -8.59
N ASP A 206 11.22 -5.78 -8.75
CA ASP A 206 11.14 -6.43 -10.06
C ASP A 206 9.66 -6.58 -10.49
N ILE A 207 9.15 -5.55 -11.16
CA ILE A 207 7.76 -5.47 -11.65
C ILE A 207 7.42 -6.60 -12.61
N LYS A 208 8.38 -7.09 -13.40
CA LYS A 208 8.12 -8.20 -14.32
C LYS A 208 7.77 -9.48 -13.58
N LYS A 209 8.30 -9.65 -12.37
CA LYS A 209 8.06 -10.82 -11.51
C LYS A 209 6.98 -10.62 -10.49
N MET A 210 6.68 -9.37 -10.19
CA MET A 210 5.53 -8.95 -9.41
C MET A 210 4.64 -8.04 -10.26
N PRO A 211 4.02 -8.54 -11.35
CA PRO A 211 3.08 -7.70 -12.07
C PRO A 211 1.93 -7.35 -11.11
N LEU A 212 1.38 -6.16 -11.24
CA LEU A 212 0.48 -5.54 -10.25
C LEU A 212 -0.76 -6.39 -9.91
N GLY A 213 -1.26 -7.15 -10.88
CA GLY A 213 -2.37 -8.10 -10.67
C GLY A 213 -1.96 -9.44 -10.06
N LYS A 214 -0.68 -9.63 -9.71
CA LYS A 214 -0.11 -10.92 -9.30
C LYS A 214 0.55 -10.89 -7.92
N LEU A 215 0.63 -9.73 -7.25
CA LEU A 215 1.20 -9.67 -5.91
C LEU A 215 0.19 -10.27 -4.92
N SER A 216 0.37 -11.55 -4.59
CA SER A 216 -0.52 -12.18 -3.62
C SER A 216 -0.36 -11.51 -2.25
N LYS A 217 -1.50 -11.31 -1.59
CA LYS A 217 -1.57 -10.85 -0.19
C LYS A 217 -0.62 -11.64 0.71
N MET A 218 -0.54 -12.95 0.46
CA MET A 218 0.35 -13.90 1.12
C MET A 218 1.84 -13.55 0.96
N GLN A 219 2.27 -13.08 -0.20
CA GLN A 219 3.66 -12.72 -0.44
C GLN A 219 4.08 -11.47 0.33
N ILE A 220 3.21 -10.46 0.40
CA ILE A 220 3.43 -9.26 1.20
C ILE A 220 3.49 -9.63 2.69
N ALA A 221 2.58 -10.50 3.16
CA ALA A 221 2.56 -11.02 4.53
C ALA A 221 3.87 -11.76 4.89
N LYS A 222 4.39 -12.60 4.00
CA LYS A 222 5.71 -13.25 4.18
C LYS A 222 6.84 -12.20 4.27
N GLY A 223 6.78 -11.15 3.45
CA GLY A 223 7.73 -10.02 3.55
C GLY A 223 7.72 -9.37 4.93
N PHE A 224 6.54 -9.14 5.48
CA PHE A 224 6.34 -8.59 6.82
C PHE A 224 6.94 -9.50 7.90
N GLU A 225 6.65 -10.80 7.87
CA GLU A 225 7.23 -11.79 8.80
C GLU A 225 8.76 -11.76 8.84
N VAL A 226 9.40 -11.67 7.67
CA VAL A 226 10.86 -11.65 7.61
C VAL A 226 11.43 -10.35 8.17
N LEU A 227 10.76 -9.21 7.99
CA LEU A 227 11.21 -7.95 8.61
C LEU A 227 11.08 -7.97 10.14
N GLU A 228 10.05 -8.63 10.70
CA GLU A 228 9.94 -8.86 12.15
C GLU A 228 11.11 -9.72 12.66
N GLU A 229 11.46 -10.79 11.93
CA GLU A 229 12.62 -11.63 12.25
C GLU A 229 13.95 -10.84 12.20
N ILE A 230 14.11 -9.95 11.21
CA ILE A 230 15.29 -9.08 11.09
C ILE A 230 15.39 -8.14 12.28
N GLU A 231 14.31 -7.42 12.61
CA GLU A 231 14.29 -6.48 13.74
C GLU A 231 14.58 -7.19 15.07
N ALA A 232 14.06 -8.40 15.26
CA ALA A 232 14.38 -9.22 16.43
C ALA A 232 15.86 -9.64 16.47
N ALA A 233 16.45 -10.02 15.33
CA ALA A 233 17.85 -10.42 15.22
C ALA A 233 18.83 -9.25 15.42
N MET A 234 18.45 -8.03 15.04
CA MET A 234 19.26 -6.82 15.23
C MET A 234 19.55 -6.51 16.70
N ASN A 235 18.67 -6.92 17.61
CA ASN A 235 18.86 -6.68 19.05
C ASN A 235 19.81 -7.71 19.72
N GLN A 236 20.41 -8.64 18.95
CA GLN A 236 21.28 -9.70 19.46
C GLN A 236 22.77 -9.39 19.24
N ARG A 237 23.63 -9.68 20.23
CA ARG A 237 25.07 -9.35 20.25
C ARG A 237 25.93 -9.99 19.13
N ARG A 238 25.40 -10.91 18.32
CA ARG A 238 26.10 -11.61 17.20
C ARG A 238 25.19 -11.81 15.98
N GLY A 239 24.41 -10.79 15.63
CA GLY A 239 23.41 -10.87 14.56
C GLY A 239 23.94 -10.88 13.12
N GLY A 240 25.19 -10.48 12.84
CA GLY A 240 25.65 -10.19 11.47
C GLY A 240 25.40 -11.27 10.42
N ALA A 241 25.83 -12.51 10.67
CA ALA A 241 25.58 -13.63 9.74
C ALA A 241 24.09 -13.97 9.62
N ARG A 242 23.34 -13.84 10.72
CA ARG A 242 21.89 -14.06 10.75
C ARG A 242 21.13 -12.97 9.97
N LEU A 243 21.59 -11.72 10.04
CA LEU A 243 21.03 -10.60 9.29
C LEU A 243 21.24 -10.79 7.79
N GLU A 244 22.40 -11.28 7.36
CA GLU A 244 22.64 -11.60 5.94
C GLU A 244 21.72 -12.74 5.44
N GLU A 245 21.53 -13.77 6.25
CA GLU A 245 20.60 -14.87 5.96
C GLU A 245 19.14 -14.37 5.86
N LEU A 246 18.68 -13.60 6.85
CA LEU A 246 17.33 -13.06 6.87
C LEU A 246 17.10 -12.02 5.76
N SER A 247 18.11 -11.21 5.44
CA SER A 247 18.05 -10.30 4.29
C SER A 247 17.93 -11.08 2.98
N SER A 248 18.66 -12.20 2.84
CA SER A 248 18.50 -13.11 1.70
C SER A 248 17.09 -13.72 1.65
N LYS A 249 16.51 -14.09 2.80
CA LYS A 249 15.12 -14.57 2.92
C LYS A 249 14.13 -13.47 2.49
N PHE A 250 14.36 -12.22 2.89
CA PHE A 250 13.52 -11.08 2.54
C PHE A 250 13.52 -10.82 1.03
N PHE A 251 14.69 -10.71 0.39
CA PHE A 251 14.77 -10.48 -1.06
C PHE A 251 14.37 -11.70 -1.89
N THR A 252 14.42 -12.90 -1.31
CA THR A 252 13.82 -14.09 -1.90
C THR A 252 12.29 -13.95 -1.91
N ALA A 253 11.68 -13.52 -0.80
CA ALA A 253 10.24 -13.33 -0.71
C ALA A 253 9.76 -12.10 -1.51
N ILE A 254 10.52 -11.01 -1.51
CA ILE A 254 10.16 -9.75 -2.18
C ILE A 254 11.22 -9.48 -3.25
N PRO A 255 11.02 -9.94 -4.50
CA PRO A 255 12.00 -9.78 -5.58
C PRO A 255 12.43 -8.32 -5.81
N HIS A 256 13.71 -8.03 -5.57
CA HIS A 256 14.30 -6.72 -5.84
C HIS A 256 15.29 -6.79 -7.00
N ASN A 257 15.32 -5.73 -7.82
CA ASN A 257 16.32 -5.55 -8.84
C ASN A 257 17.50 -4.74 -8.29
N PHE A 258 18.66 -5.39 -8.16
CA PHE A 258 19.90 -4.74 -7.73
C PHE A 258 20.90 -4.54 -8.88
N GLY A 259 20.45 -4.70 -10.14
CA GLY A 259 21.35 -4.77 -11.29
C GLY A 259 22.42 -5.84 -11.06
N ARG A 260 23.68 -5.56 -11.39
CA ARG A 260 24.82 -6.47 -11.15
C ARG A 260 25.43 -6.37 -9.74
N ASN A 261 24.92 -5.48 -8.89
CA ASN A 261 25.43 -5.29 -7.54
C ASN A 261 24.99 -6.41 -6.60
N ARG A 262 25.81 -6.66 -5.57
CA ARG A 262 25.44 -7.57 -4.47
C ARG A 262 24.21 -6.98 -3.75
N PRO A 263 23.14 -7.76 -3.49
CA PRO A 263 22.03 -7.27 -2.68
C PRO A 263 22.56 -6.83 -1.29
N PRO A 264 22.09 -5.68 -0.76
CA PRO A 264 22.59 -5.15 0.51
C PRO A 264 22.07 -5.97 1.69
N THR A 265 22.80 -5.98 2.80
CA THR A 265 22.28 -6.52 4.06
C THR A 265 21.37 -5.49 4.72
N ILE A 266 20.24 -5.93 5.27
CA ILE A 266 19.35 -5.12 6.11
C ILE A 266 19.88 -5.21 7.54
N ASP A 267 20.69 -4.22 7.95
CA ASP A 267 21.44 -4.23 9.21
C ASP A 267 21.29 -2.95 10.05
N SER A 268 20.43 -2.03 9.62
CA SER A 268 20.14 -0.78 10.33
C SER A 268 18.62 -0.60 10.51
N LYS A 269 18.23 0.13 11.56
CA LYS A 269 16.81 0.37 11.86
C LYS A 269 16.17 1.20 10.76
N GLU A 270 16.94 2.13 10.22
CA GLU A 270 16.54 2.99 9.11
C GLU A 270 16.21 2.16 7.86
N ILE A 271 17.04 1.16 7.51
CA ILE A 271 16.76 0.27 6.37
C ILE A 271 15.51 -0.58 6.64
N VAL A 272 15.35 -1.10 7.86
CA VAL A 272 14.15 -1.87 8.24
C VAL A 272 12.89 -1.03 8.09
N GLU A 273 12.88 0.21 8.59
CA GLU A 273 11.74 1.13 8.45
C GLU A 273 11.45 1.48 6.98
N GLN A 274 12.48 1.72 6.16
CA GLN A 274 12.29 1.92 4.71
C GLN A 274 11.65 0.70 4.04
N LYS A 275 12.03 -0.53 4.43
CA LYS A 275 11.45 -1.76 3.87
C LYS A 275 10.04 -2.03 4.37
N LYS A 276 9.72 -1.63 5.60
CA LYS A 276 8.35 -1.65 6.14
C LYS A 276 7.46 -0.68 5.36
N GLU A 277 7.91 0.55 5.17
CA GLU A 277 7.19 1.56 4.37
C GLU A 277 6.94 1.07 2.94
N MET A 278 7.96 0.47 2.31
CA MET A 278 7.84 -0.15 0.99
C MET A 278 6.76 -1.24 0.94
N LEU A 279 6.75 -2.18 1.90
CA LEU A 279 5.72 -3.22 1.96
C LEU A 279 4.32 -2.64 2.23
N MET A 280 4.23 -1.53 2.96
CA MET A 280 2.97 -0.85 3.18
C MET A 280 2.43 -0.22 1.89
N VAL A 281 3.28 0.43 1.10
CA VAL A 281 2.87 0.93 -0.21
C VAL A 281 2.41 -0.23 -1.10
N LEU A 282 3.11 -1.37 -1.08
CA LEU A 282 2.66 -2.56 -1.80
C LEU A 282 1.29 -3.08 -1.35
N ALA A 283 1.01 -3.09 -0.05
CA ALA A 283 -0.31 -3.48 0.47
C ALA A 283 -1.42 -2.51 0.00
N ASP A 284 -1.12 -1.22 -0.10
CA ASP A 284 -2.06 -0.21 -0.58
C ASP A 284 -2.30 -0.29 -2.09
N ILE A 285 -1.25 -0.63 -2.86
CA ILE A 285 -1.36 -0.95 -4.28
C ILE A 285 -2.26 -2.18 -4.46
N GLU A 286 -2.04 -3.25 -3.69
CA GLU A 286 -2.87 -4.46 -3.72
C GLU A 286 -4.34 -4.15 -3.40
N LEU A 287 -4.60 -3.33 -2.38
CA LEU A 287 -5.95 -2.87 -2.04
C LEU A 287 -6.60 -2.12 -3.21
N ALA A 288 -5.87 -1.23 -3.87
CA ALA A 288 -6.36 -0.48 -5.02
C ALA A 288 -6.63 -1.37 -6.25
N GLN A 289 -5.81 -2.40 -6.47
CA GLN A 289 -6.04 -3.41 -7.51
C GLN A 289 -7.27 -4.28 -7.20
N THR A 290 -7.43 -4.70 -5.94
CA THR A 290 -8.62 -5.43 -5.49
C THR A 290 -9.88 -4.60 -5.74
N LEU A 291 -9.88 -3.31 -5.37
CA LEU A 291 -10.98 -2.38 -5.63
C LEU A 291 -11.38 -2.35 -7.11
N LYS A 292 -10.40 -2.23 -7.99
CA LYS A 292 -10.60 -2.21 -9.44
C LYS A 292 -11.14 -3.54 -9.98
N SER A 293 -10.64 -4.66 -9.48
CA SER A 293 -11.14 -5.97 -9.90
C SER A 293 -12.58 -6.23 -9.44
N GLU A 294 -12.98 -5.70 -8.28
CA GLU A 294 -14.35 -5.79 -7.77
C GLU A 294 -15.31 -4.96 -8.63
N THR A 295 -14.89 -3.77 -9.08
CA THR A 295 -15.70 -2.94 -10.00
C THR A 295 -15.85 -3.63 -11.36
N GLU A 296 -14.78 -4.17 -11.93
CA GLU A 296 -14.82 -4.91 -13.20
C GLU A 296 -15.75 -6.14 -13.15
N LYS A 297 -15.67 -6.96 -12.09
CA LYS A 297 -16.58 -8.12 -11.91
C LYS A 297 -18.05 -7.70 -11.81
N ALA A 298 -18.35 -6.63 -11.07
CA ALA A 298 -19.71 -6.12 -10.97
C ALA A 298 -20.27 -5.69 -12.35
N GLN A 299 -19.41 -5.22 -13.26
CA GLN A 299 -19.81 -4.89 -14.63
C GLN A 299 -20.16 -6.11 -15.45
N GLU A 300 -19.42 -7.20 -15.29
CA GLU A 300 -19.67 -8.46 -16.02
C GLU A 300 -21.05 -9.03 -15.71
N GLU A 301 -21.52 -8.90 -14.47
CA GLU A 301 -22.83 -9.36 -14.01
C GLU A 301 -24.01 -8.48 -14.50
N MET A 302 -23.75 -7.23 -14.89
CA MET A 302 -24.80 -6.32 -15.40
C MET A 302 -25.18 -6.65 -16.85
N ILE A 303 -26.48 -6.80 -17.15
CA ILE A 303 -26.93 -7.37 -18.43
C ILE A 303 -27.28 -6.29 -19.49
N GLU A 304 -27.85 -5.15 -19.10
CA GLU A 304 -28.34 -4.15 -20.08
C GLU A 304 -27.60 -2.81 -20.05
N THR A 305 -27.38 -2.26 -18.85
CA THR A 305 -26.79 -0.94 -18.67
C THR A 305 -25.69 -1.01 -17.62
N VAL A 306 -24.51 -0.47 -17.95
CA VAL A 306 -23.33 -0.49 -17.10
C VAL A 306 -22.89 0.96 -16.83
N PRO A 307 -22.66 1.37 -15.58
CA PRO A 307 -22.09 2.69 -15.30
C PRO A 307 -20.73 2.87 -15.96
N HIS A 308 -20.30 4.11 -16.22
CA HIS A 308 -18.96 4.35 -16.74
C HIS A 308 -17.89 3.76 -15.79
N PRO A 309 -16.82 3.10 -16.27
CA PRO A 309 -15.81 2.46 -15.41
C PRO A 309 -15.21 3.41 -14.36
N LEU A 310 -14.92 4.66 -14.75
CA LEU A 310 -14.40 5.68 -13.83
C LEU A 310 -15.40 6.08 -12.74
N ASP A 311 -16.72 6.06 -13.00
CA ASP A 311 -17.72 6.32 -11.95
C ASP A 311 -17.67 5.20 -10.90
N GLN A 312 -17.40 3.96 -11.31
CA GLN A 312 -17.33 2.82 -10.41
C GLN A 312 -16.05 2.83 -9.59
N ASP A 313 -14.91 3.08 -10.24
CA ASP A 313 -13.63 3.27 -9.55
C ASP A 313 -13.74 4.39 -8.53
N TYR A 314 -14.35 5.52 -8.89
CA TYR A 314 -14.65 6.62 -7.98
C TYR A 314 -15.54 6.19 -6.80
N ASN A 315 -16.66 5.49 -7.07
CA ASN A 315 -17.54 5.00 -6.02
C ASN A 315 -16.83 4.02 -5.07
N SER A 316 -15.87 3.24 -5.58
CA SER A 316 -15.05 2.31 -4.82
C SER A 316 -14.15 3.00 -3.77
N LEU A 317 -13.81 4.28 -4.01
CA LEU A 317 -13.07 5.12 -3.05
C LEU A 317 -13.89 5.46 -1.81
N ARG A 318 -15.22 5.29 -1.84
CA ARG A 318 -16.13 5.63 -0.73
C ARG A 318 -15.87 7.03 -0.15
N CYS A 319 -15.58 7.98 -1.03
CA CYS A 319 -15.25 9.35 -0.66
C CYS A 319 -15.83 10.30 -1.71
N VAL A 320 -16.66 11.27 -1.27
CA VAL A 320 -17.13 12.33 -2.16
C VAL A 320 -16.03 13.35 -2.34
N LEU A 321 -15.65 13.59 -3.59
CA LEU A 321 -14.77 14.69 -3.97
C LEU A 321 -15.59 15.81 -4.62
N SER A 322 -15.48 17.01 -4.08
CA SER A 322 -16.10 18.21 -4.64
C SER A 322 -15.03 19.21 -5.02
N LEU A 323 -14.88 19.46 -6.32
CA LEU A 323 -13.90 20.41 -6.85
C LEU A 323 -14.17 21.79 -6.28
N LEU A 324 -13.14 22.43 -5.74
CA LEU A 324 -13.24 23.80 -5.25
C LEU A 324 -13.03 24.77 -6.40
N ASP A 325 -13.91 25.78 -6.50
CA ASP A 325 -13.63 26.91 -7.38
C ASP A 325 -12.41 27.67 -6.84
N THR A 326 -11.43 27.88 -7.72
CA THR A 326 -10.22 28.67 -7.49
C THR A 326 -10.45 30.08 -6.92
N LYS A 327 -11.69 30.59 -6.98
CA LYS A 327 -12.09 31.88 -6.42
C LYS A 327 -12.57 31.83 -4.96
N THR A 328 -12.76 30.64 -4.36
CA THR A 328 -13.25 30.50 -2.98
C THR A 328 -12.22 30.98 -1.95
N GLU A 329 -12.67 31.73 -0.94
CA GLU A 329 -11.79 32.38 0.06
C GLU A 329 -10.94 31.41 0.88
N THR A 330 -11.44 30.18 1.07
CA THR A 330 -10.76 29.10 1.79
C THR A 330 -9.42 28.69 1.16
N PHE A 331 -9.18 29.02 -0.11
CA PHE A 331 -7.96 28.66 -0.88
C PHE A 331 -7.16 29.88 -1.39
N LYS A 332 -7.48 31.09 -0.92
CA LYS A 332 -6.78 32.32 -1.32
C LYS A 332 -5.42 32.52 -0.63
N SER A 333 -5.02 31.63 0.28
CA SER A 333 -3.73 31.79 0.95
C SER A 333 -2.59 31.53 -0.03
N LYS A 334 -1.66 32.48 -0.16
CA LYS A 334 -0.53 32.40 -1.10
C LYS A 334 0.34 31.16 -0.90
N ASP A 335 0.34 30.60 0.32
CA ASP A 335 1.06 29.38 0.69
C ASP A 335 0.27 28.08 0.44
N SER A 336 -1.05 28.13 0.24
CA SER A 336 -1.82 26.96 -0.25
C SER A 336 -1.64 26.71 -1.75
N GLN A 337 -1.16 27.71 -2.49
CA GLN A 337 -0.95 27.65 -3.95
C GLN A 337 0.50 27.35 -4.36
N ARG A 338 1.44 27.40 -3.40
CA ARG A 338 2.87 27.11 -3.61
C ARG A 338 3.31 25.99 -2.70
N VAL A 339 3.74 24.88 -3.30
CA VAL A 339 4.34 23.76 -2.58
C VAL A 339 5.84 23.75 -2.87
N GLY A 340 6.68 23.91 -1.85
CA GLY A 340 8.15 23.84 -2.00
C GLY A 340 8.91 25.06 -1.48
N GLY A 341 10.13 24.83 -0.96
CA GLY A 341 10.94 25.79 -0.21
C GLY A 341 12.02 26.54 -0.99
N GLY A 342 12.07 26.49 -2.32
CA GLY A 342 13.13 27.15 -3.09
C GLY A 342 12.76 27.52 -4.54
N PRO A 343 13.57 28.36 -5.21
CA PRO A 343 13.29 28.87 -6.57
C PRO A 343 13.29 27.81 -7.69
N ARG A 344 13.73 26.58 -7.40
CA ARG A 344 13.88 25.47 -8.36
C ARG A 344 13.06 24.21 -8.03
N ASP A 345 12.48 24.10 -6.83
CA ASP A 345 11.74 22.92 -6.33
C ASP A 345 10.25 23.22 -6.06
N GLY A 346 9.70 24.24 -6.74
CA GLY A 346 8.34 24.70 -6.50
C GLY A 346 7.32 23.97 -7.36
N GLY A 347 6.47 23.14 -6.75
CA GLY A 347 5.25 22.64 -7.37
C GLY A 347 4.11 23.67 -7.28
N LYS A 348 3.30 23.79 -8.32
CA LYS A 348 2.07 24.59 -8.30
C LYS A 348 0.89 23.65 -8.08
N SER A 349 -0.03 24.03 -7.18
CA SER A 349 -1.30 23.31 -7.10
C SER A 349 -2.09 23.53 -8.39
N SER A 350 -2.47 22.43 -9.05
CA SER A 350 -3.25 22.44 -10.29
C SER A 350 -4.76 22.40 -10.01
N SER A 351 -5.15 21.81 -8.88
CA SER A 351 -6.54 21.67 -8.45
C SER A 351 -6.61 21.36 -6.95
N ALA A 352 -7.75 21.67 -6.35
CA ALA A 352 -8.07 21.31 -4.98
C ALA A 352 -9.51 20.81 -4.89
N SER A 353 -9.72 19.73 -4.13
CA SER A 353 -11.03 19.14 -3.90
C SER A 353 -11.32 19.06 -2.41
N LEU A 354 -12.54 19.40 -2.01
CA LEU A 354 -13.09 19.02 -0.71
C LEU A 354 -13.29 17.51 -0.73
N ALA A 355 -12.72 16.82 0.26
CA ALA A 355 -12.86 15.38 0.43
C ALA A 355 -13.80 15.09 1.60
N ALA A 356 -14.84 14.32 1.34
CA ALA A 356 -15.82 13.88 2.33
C ALA A 356 -15.95 12.34 2.30
N PRO A 357 -15.19 11.64 3.16
CA PRO A 357 -15.30 10.18 3.30
C PRO A 357 -16.72 9.74 3.70
N ILE A 358 -17.19 8.64 3.11
CA ILE A 358 -18.54 8.07 3.27
C ILE A 358 -18.43 6.72 4.02
N PRO A 359 -19.38 6.37 4.90
CA PRO A 359 -19.40 5.03 5.53
C PRO A 359 -19.65 3.89 4.52
N PRO A 360 -19.35 2.62 4.87
CA PRO A 360 -19.74 1.46 4.09
C PRO A 360 -21.27 1.36 3.96
N ALA A 361 -21.77 0.88 2.81
CA ALA A 361 -23.20 0.69 2.56
C ALA A 361 -23.90 -0.23 3.59
N ASN A 362 -23.17 -1.18 4.18
CA ASN A 362 -23.70 -2.13 5.15
C ASN A 362 -23.61 -1.64 6.62
N GLY A 363 -23.03 -0.46 6.88
CA GLY A 363 -22.90 0.08 8.24
C GLY A 363 -21.91 -0.66 9.15
N ASP A 364 -21.11 -1.57 8.60
CA ASP A 364 -20.19 -2.43 9.39
C ASP A 364 -19.10 -1.64 10.13
N TYR A 365 -18.82 -0.38 9.75
CA TYR A 365 -17.85 0.49 10.43
C TYR A 365 -18.21 1.98 10.29
N PRO A 366 -17.94 2.82 11.33
CA PRO A 366 -18.19 4.26 11.27
C PRO A 366 -17.33 4.97 10.22
N SER A 367 -17.94 5.95 9.55
CA SER A 367 -17.28 6.90 8.66
C SER A 367 -16.14 7.64 9.36
N GLN A 368 -15.24 8.24 8.58
CA GLN A 368 -14.18 9.07 9.14
C GLN A 368 -14.75 10.26 9.93
N GLY A 369 -15.91 10.81 9.51
CA GLY A 369 -16.59 11.87 10.23
C GLY A 369 -17.13 11.43 11.60
N GLU A 370 -17.74 10.24 11.67
CA GLU A 370 -18.26 9.68 12.93
C GLU A 370 -17.12 9.32 13.90
N ARG A 371 -16.06 8.65 13.40
CA ARG A 371 -14.86 8.38 14.20
C ARG A 371 -14.23 9.65 14.73
N PHE A 372 -14.14 10.68 13.90
CA PHE A 372 -13.58 11.98 14.30
C PHE A 372 -14.40 12.67 15.40
N GLY A 373 -15.72 12.41 15.45
CA GLY A 373 -16.62 12.88 16.50
C GLY A 373 -16.24 12.42 17.91
N GLU A 374 -15.45 11.35 18.08
CA GLU A 374 -14.89 10.95 19.38
C GLU A 374 -14.04 12.07 20.03
N ASN A 375 -13.48 12.94 19.20
CA ASN A 375 -12.57 13.99 19.62
C ASN A 375 -13.29 15.33 19.82
N ASP A 376 -14.61 15.32 19.85
CA ASP A 376 -15.44 16.51 19.99
C ASP A 376 -15.22 17.30 21.29
N GLY A 377 -14.66 16.66 22.33
CA GLY A 377 -14.20 17.37 23.54
C GLY A 377 -12.85 18.07 23.38
N LEU A 378 -12.06 17.75 22.35
CA LEU A 378 -10.73 18.30 22.15
C LEU A 378 -10.79 19.67 21.47
N GLU A 379 -10.15 20.65 22.12
CA GLU A 379 -9.80 21.95 21.56
C GLU A 379 -8.49 21.86 20.74
N ASN A 380 -7.92 23.02 20.38
CA ASN A 380 -6.68 23.12 19.60
C ASN A 380 -6.70 22.27 18.32
N ARG A 381 -7.59 22.66 17.39
CA ARG A 381 -7.71 22.03 16.08
C ARG A 381 -6.94 22.82 15.06
N ARG A 382 -6.10 22.13 14.28
CA ARG A 382 -5.30 22.74 13.22
C ARG A 382 -5.55 22.05 11.89
N LEU A 383 -5.51 22.82 10.81
CA LEU A 383 -5.44 22.30 9.45
C LEU A 383 -3.96 22.12 9.09
N LEU A 384 -3.52 20.88 8.90
CA LEU A 384 -2.11 20.55 8.71
C LEU A 384 -1.88 19.70 7.45
N TRP A 385 -0.67 19.80 6.90
CA TRP A 385 -0.26 19.13 5.67
C TRP A 385 0.16 17.68 5.92
N HIS A 386 -0.18 16.82 4.97
CA HIS A 386 0.32 15.44 4.88
C HIS A 386 0.63 15.12 3.41
N GLY A 387 1.92 14.96 3.09
CA GLY A 387 2.37 14.52 1.77
C GLY A 387 2.54 13.02 1.71
N THR A 388 2.30 12.43 0.54
CA THR A 388 2.30 10.98 0.38
C THR A 388 2.68 10.53 -1.03
N ASN A 389 2.90 9.23 -1.20
CA ASN A 389 3.06 8.63 -2.51
C ASN A 389 1.72 8.58 -3.26
N ILE A 390 1.69 8.99 -4.53
CA ILE A 390 0.49 8.91 -5.37
C ILE A 390 -0.12 7.49 -5.39
N ALA A 391 0.71 6.45 -5.27
CA ALA A 391 0.30 5.04 -5.24
C ALA A 391 -0.57 4.65 -4.04
N VAL A 392 -0.61 5.45 -2.96
CA VAL A 392 -1.44 5.14 -1.77
C VAL A 392 -2.68 6.01 -1.66
N VAL A 393 -2.89 6.95 -2.59
CA VAL A 393 -4.01 7.92 -2.51
C VAL A 393 -5.36 7.23 -2.55
N ALA A 394 -5.57 6.23 -3.41
CA ALA A 394 -6.82 5.48 -3.47
C ALA A 394 -7.14 4.78 -2.14
N ALA A 395 -6.12 4.16 -1.51
CA ALA A 395 -6.24 3.51 -0.21
C ALA A 395 -6.56 4.50 0.91
N ILE A 396 -5.92 5.69 0.91
CA ILE A 396 -6.18 6.77 1.86
C ILE A 396 -7.59 7.33 1.71
N LEU A 397 -8.07 7.55 0.48
CA LEU A 397 -9.43 8.04 0.24
C LEU A 397 -10.49 7.05 0.74
N LYS A 398 -10.26 5.74 0.55
CA LYS A 398 -11.14 4.68 1.05
C LYS A 398 -11.13 4.51 2.56
N SER A 399 -9.95 4.51 3.18
CA SER A 399 -9.79 4.04 4.56
C SER A 399 -9.53 5.16 5.56
N GLY A 400 -9.07 6.32 5.09
CA GLY A 400 -8.45 7.38 5.87
C GLY A 400 -6.94 7.16 6.09
N LEU A 401 -6.32 8.15 6.73
CA LEU A 401 -4.93 8.01 7.22
C LEU A 401 -4.89 7.00 8.36
N ARG A 402 -3.92 6.08 8.30
CA ARG A 402 -3.77 4.97 9.25
C ARG A 402 -2.47 5.10 10.04
N ILE A 403 -2.48 4.67 11.30
CA ILE A 403 -1.27 4.55 12.12
C ILE A 403 -0.68 3.16 11.88
N MET A 404 0.35 3.10 11.06
CA MET A 404 1.02 1.84 10.81
C MET A 404 1.91 1.46 12.01
N PRO A 405 1.98 0.20 12.42
CA PRO A 405 2.71 -0.23 13.62
C PRO A 405 4.18 -0.07 13.65
N HIS A 406 4.71 -0.22 12.47
CA HIS A 406 6.08 0.03 12.18
C HIS A 406 6.15 1.11 11.10
N SER A 407 5.17 2.05 11.06
CA SER A 407 5.58 3.41 10.73
C SER A 407 6.32 3.90 11.95
N GLY A 408 7.63 3.79 11.92
CA GLY A 408 8.49 4.56 12.77
C GLY A 408 8.76 5.92 12.16
N GLY A 409 9.55 6.68 12.87
CA GLY A 409 10.02 7.97 12.44
C GLY A 409 10.69 8.63 13.63
N ARG A 410 11.08 9.88 13.44
CA ARG A 410 11.78 10.66 14.44
C ARG A 410 11.00 10.80 15.75
N VAL A 411 9.68 10.66 15.71
CA VAL A 411 8.77 10.86 16.84
C VAL A 411 7.85 9.63 17.06
N GLY A 412 8.33 8.47 16.62
CA GLY A 412 7.68 7.18 16.83
C GLY A 412 6.50 6.94 15.90
N ARG A 413 5.49 6.24 16.42
CA ARG A 413 4.44 5.59 15.65
C ARG A 413 3.12 6.35 15.74
N GLY A 414 2.92 7.30 14.84
CA GLY A 414 1.70 8.09 14.73
C GLY A 414 1.45 8.54 13.30
N ILE A 415 0.40 9.35 13.11
CA ILE A 415 0.20 10.07 11.85
C ILE A 415 0.98 11.38 11.95
N TYR A 416 1.89 11.60 11.00
CA TYR A 416 2.73 12.78 10.93
C TYR A 416 2.08 13.85 10.06
N PHE A 417 2.11 15.08 10.57
CA PHE A 417 1.69 16.26 9.84
C PHE A 417 2.74 17.36 9.97
N ALA A 418 2.70 18.33 9.05
CA ALA A 418 3.50 19.55 9.14
C ALA A 418 2.61 20.79 9.02
N SER A 419 2.99 21.86 9.72
CA SER A 419 2.42 23.20 9.53
C SER A 419 2.94 23.86 8.24
N GLU A 420 4.13 23.45 7.78
CA GLU A 420 4.76 23.94 6.56
C GLU A 420 4.55 22.97 5.39
N ASN A 421 4.09 23.51 4.25
CA ASN A 421 3.83 22.69 3.07
C ASN A 421 5.11 22.02 2.53
N SER A 422 6.25 22.71 2.57
CA SER A 422 7.52 22.28 1.97
C SER A 422 8.05 21.01 2.64
N LYS A 423 7.87 20.92 3.97
CA LYS A 423 8.22 19.74 4.75
C LYS A 423 7.41 18.53 4.31
N SER A 424 6.09 18.68 4.17
CA SER A 424 5.23 17.59 3.69
C SER A 424 5.46 17.28 2.20
N ALA A 425 5.82 18.27 1.38
CA ALA A 425 6.14 18.09 -0.04
C ALA A 425 7.29 17.11 -0.27
N GLY A 426 8.27 17.05 0.64
CA GLY A 426 9.39 16.10 0.56
C GLY A 426 8.97 14.62 0.59
N TYR A 427 7.76 14.33 1.10
CA TYR A 427 7.18 12.99 1.13
C TYR A 427 6.32 12.69 -0.09
N VAL A 428 6.07 13.68 -0.96
CA VAL A 428 5.32 13.47 -2.18
C VAL A 428 6.16 12.63 -3.15
N ARG A 429 5.54 11.59 -3.70
CA ARG A 429 6.06 10.87 -4.87
C ARG A 429 5.04 11.01 -5.98
N THR A 430 5.53 11.42 -7.14
CA THR A 430 4.69 11.81 -8.28
C THR A 430 4.60 10.68 -9.28
N SER A 431 3.57 10.73 -10.13
CA SER A 431 3.51 9.99 -11.39
C SER A 431 3.08 10.96 -12.47
N LYS A 432 3.73 10.91 -13.64
CA LYS A 432 3.53 11.89 -14.73
C LYS A 432 3.57 13.34 -14.21
N ASN A 433 4.57 13.66 -13.39
CA ASN A 433 4.78 14.97 -12.73
C ASN A 433 3.64 15.43 -11.81
N THR A 434 2.65 14.58 -11.55
CA THR A 434 1.50 14.90 -10.71
C THR A 434 1.67 14.23 -9.35
N GLY A 435 1.61 15.03 -8.29
CA GLY A 435 1.65 14.59 -6.90
C GLY A 435 0.37 14.98 -6.16
N VAL A 436 0.14 14.35 -5.01
CA VAL A 436 -1.01 14.65 -4.15
C VAL A 436 -0.55 14.96 -2.73
N MET A 437 -1.18 15.98 -2.15
CA MET A 437 -1.07 16.29 -0.72
C MET A 437 -2.46 16.41 -0.10
N PHE A 438 -2.56 16.05 1.17
CA PHE A 438 -3.78 16.22 1.96
C PHE A 438 -3.63 17.39 2.93
N LEU A 439 -4.73 18.11 3.13
CA LEU A 439 -4.92 18.97 4.29
C LEU A 439 -5.95 18.32 5.21
N CYS A 440 -5.51 18.09 6.45
CA CYS A 440 -6.28 17.36 7.44
C CYS A 440 -6.62 18.27 8.62
N GLU A 441 -7.86 18.20 9.09
CA GLU A 441 -8.23 18.74 10.39
C GLU A 441 -7.72 17.77 11.45
N VAL A 442 -6.79 18.24 12.27
CA VAL A 442 -6.14 17.46 13.32
C VAL A 442 -6.55 18.02 14.68
N ALA A 443 -7.19 17.18 15.50
CA ALA A 443 -7.56 17.50 16.87
C ALA A 443 -6.37 17.22 17.79
N LEU A 444 -5.52 18.23 18.00
CA LEU A 444 -4.27 18.10 18.75
C LEU A 444 -4.50 18.07 20.26
N GLY A 445 -5.57 18.70 20.75
CA GLY A 445 -5.84 18.80 22.18
C GLY A 445 -4.64 19.39 22.93
N LYS A 446 -4.30 18.78 24.06
CA LYS A 446 -3.13 19.18 24.85
C LYS A 446 -1.85 18.59 24.26
N GLU A 447 -0.94 19.46 23.84
CA GLU A 447 0.29 19.09 23.14
C GLU A 447 1.45 18.79 24.10
N ASN A 448 2.14 17.67 23.89
CA ASN A 448 3.44 17.39 24.51
C ASN A 448 4.57 17.84 23.59
N THR A 449 5.31 18.88 23.99
CA THR A 449 6.44 19.41 23.21
C THR A 449 7.70 18.55 23.39
N ILE A 450 8.39 18.25 22.29
CA ILE A 450 9.74 17.67 22.29
C ILE A 450 10.67 18.45 21.34
N THR A 451 11.98 18.37 21.57
CA THR A 451 13.02 18.99 20.72
C THR A 451 14.12 18.00 20.28
N LYS A 452 13.99 16.73 20.69
CA LYS A 452 14.89 15.63 20.35
C LYS A 452 14.08 14.44 19.85
N ASP A 453 14.65 13.68 18.93
CA ASP A 453 14.06 12.46 18.40
C ASP A 453 13.66 11.50 19.52
N ASN A 454 12.45 10.96 19.42
CA ASN A 454 11.96 9.89 20.27
C ASN A 454 11.20 8.85 19.42
N PRO A 455 11.93 7.96 18.71
CA PRO A 455 11.34 6.94 17.85
C PRO A 455 10.56 5.86 18.62
N SER A 456 10.62 5.84 19.95
CA SER A 456 9.95 4.83 20.78
C SER A 456 8.49 5.15 21.10
N LEU A 457 8.02 6.37 20.79
CA LEU A 457 6.66 6.79 21.11
C LEU A 457 5.62 5.96 20.34
N LYS A 458 4.62 5.45 21.06
CA LYS A 458 3.48 4.72 20.49
C LYS A 458 2.13 5.32 20.89
N LYS A 459 2.16 6.30 21.79
CA LYS A 459 1.03 7.08 22.30
C LYS A 459 1.55 8.42 22.80
N ALA A 460 0.68 9.41 22.87
CA ALA A 460 0.98 10.65 23.58
C ALA A 460 1.30 10.34 25.06
N PRO A 461 2.27 11.06 25.68
CA PRO A 461 2.54 10.93 27.11
C PRO A 461 1.30 11.17 27.97
N ALA A 462 1.30 10.63 29.20
CA ALA A 462 0.14 10.74 30.09
C ALA A 462 -0.28 12.21 30.31
N GLY A 463 -1.56 12.50 30.13
CA GLY A 463 -2.11 13.84 30.27
C GLY A 463 -1.94 14.74 29.04
N PHE A 464 -1.57 14.17 27.89
CA PHE A 464 -1.49 14.84 26.59
C PHE A 464 -2.23 14.02 25.53
N ASP A 465 -2.68 14.70 24.48
CA ASP A 465 -3.44 14.13 23.38
C ASP A 465 -2.60 13.99 22.10
N SER A 466 -1.53 14.78 21.97
CA SER A 466 -0.62 14.80 20.83
C SER A 466 0.82 15.05 21.25
N VAL A 467 1.75 14.82 20.33
CA VAL A 467 3.16 15.23 20.49
C VAL A 467 3.48 16.23 19.38
N VAL A 468 4.18 17.31 19.72
CA VAL A 468 4.71 18.24 18.74
C VAL A 468 6.22 18.33 18.89
N ALA A 469 6.93 17.84 17.88
CA ALA A 469 8.35 18.03 17.77
C ALA A 469 8.60 19.42 17.20
N ARG A 470 9.10 20.34 18.03
CA ARG A 470 9.21 21.75 17.65
C ARG A 470 10.44 21.99 16.79
N GLY A 471 10.22 22.61 15.63
CA GLY A 471 11.29 23.06 14.75
C GLY A 471 12.07 24.24 15.32
N SER A 472 13.26 24.51 14.79
CA SER A 472 13.93 25.79 14.95
C SER A 472 13.16 26.93 14.26
N VAL A 473 12.27 26.60 13.31
CA VAL A 473 11.33 27.53 12.65
C VAL A 473 9.87 27.06 12.76
N GLU A 474 8.93 27.99 12.65
CA GLU A 474 7.48 27.74 12.57
C GLU A 474 6.82 28.87 11.76
N PRO A 475 5.73 28.64 11.01
CA PRO A 475 4.91 29.71 10.44
C PRO A 475 4.58 30.79 11.48
N ASP A 476 4.78 32.07 11.14
CA ASP A 476 4.49 33.21 12.02
C ASP A 476 3.07 33.11 12.61
N PRO A 477 2.92 32.81 13.92
CA PRO A 477 1.62 32.59 14.54
C PRO A 477 0.74 33.85 14.54
N THR A 478 1.33 35.04 14.39
CA THR A 478 0.56 36.30 14.30
C THR A 478 -0.21 36.43 12.99
N LYS A 479 0.10 35.57 12.01
CA LYS A 479 -0.61 35.49 10.72
C LYS A 479 -1.62 34.33 10.68
N ASP A 480 -1.70 33.51 11.71
CA ASP A 480 -2.66 32.41 11.76
C ASP A 480 -4.09 32.92 11.58
N THR A 481 -4.81 32.29 10.67
CA THR A 481 -6.26 32.50 10.49
C THR A 481 -7.00 31.29 11.01
N PHE A 482 -8.33 31.33 10.97
CA PHE A 482 -9.13 30.15 11.28
C PHE A 482 -10.30 30.02 10.33
N ILE A 483 -10.71 28.78 10.12
CA ILE A 483 -11.95 28.43 9.43
C ILE A 483 -12.88 27.73 10.42
N THR A 484 -14.18 27.76 10.13
CA THR A 484 -15.15 27.00 10.92
C THR A 484 -15.51 25.72 10.16
N LEU A 485 -15.17 24.58 10.73
CA LEU A 485 -15.50 23.26 10.18
C LEU A 485 -16.40 22.53 11.17
N ASN A 486 -17.60 22.14 10.73
CA ASN A 486 -18.60 21.46 11.57
C ASN A 486 -18.87 22.21 12.90
N GLY A 487 -18.96 23.53 12.86
CA GLY A 487 -19.21 24.39 14.03
C GLY A 487 -18.00 24.60 14.95
N ARG A 488 -16.81 24.09 14.57
CA ARG A 488 -15.59 24.19 15.38
C ARG A 488 -14.58 25.12 14.72
N LYS A 489 -13.88 25.90 15.55
CA LYS A 489 -12.77 26.74 15.12
C LYS A 489 -11.54 25.86 14.82
N VAL A 490 -11.03 25.95 13.59
CA VAL A 490 -9.84 25.23 13.13
C VAL A 490 -8.82 26.25 12.64
N TRP A 491 -7.66 26.28 13.29
CA TRP A 491 -6.57 27.20 12.95
C TRP A 491 -5.86 26.75 11.67
N VAL A 492 -5.50 27.72 10.84
CA VAL A 492 -4.79 27.51 9.58
C VAL A 492 -3.53 28.38 9.62
N PRO A 493 -2.32 27.78 9.64
CA PRO A 493 -1.09 28.53 9.51
C PRO A 493 -1.01 29.24 8.16
N GLN A 494 -0.64 30.53 8.15
CA GLN A 494 -0.54 31.36 6.93
C GLN A 494 0.75 32.18 6.87
N GLY A 495 1.52 32.19 7.95
CA GLY A 495 2.74 32.95 8.06
C GLY A 495 3.88 32.28 7.29
N LYS A 496 4.82 33.10 6.82
CA LYS A 496 6.14 32.57 6.45
C LYS A 496 6.83 32.01 7.69
N PRO A 497 7.70 30.99 7.54
CA PRO A 497 8.48 30.48 8.66
C PRO A 497 9.32 31.59 9.29
N VAL A 498 9.27 31.69 10.61
CA VAL A 498 10.11 32.56 11.44
C VAL A 498 10.86 31.72 12.46
N ASP A 499 12.02 32.21 12.90
CA ASP A 499 12.81 31.52 13.91
C ASP A 499 12.03 31.41 15.24
N GLN A 500 12.23 30.29 15.94
CA GLN A 500 11.74 30.05 17.28
C GLN A 500 12.93 30.06 18.25
N PRO A 501 13.34 31.21 18.83
CA PRO A 501 14.53 31.31 19.68
C PRO A 501 14.52 30.33 20.87
N GLN A 502 13.33 30.02 21.41
CA GLN A 502 13.16 29.05 22.50
C GLN A 502 13.45 27.60 22.10
N TYR A 503 13.53 27.30 20.80
CA TYR A 503 13.81 25.97 20.24
C TYR A 503 15.02 25.99 19.28
N ALA A 504 15.93 26.95 19.43
CA ALA A 504 17.12 27.08 18.59
C ALA A 504 18.01 25.83 18.58
N ASP A 505 18.08 25.10 19.70
CA ASP A 505 18.86 23.86 19.85
C ASP A 505 18.06 22.59 19.48
N SER A 506 16.91 22.74 18.82
CA SER A 506 16.10 21.59 18.41
C SER A 506 16.81 20.75 17.34
N HIS A 507 16.65 19.43 17.42
CA HIS A 507 17.07 18.52 16.36
C HIS A 507 16.17 18.62 15.12
N PHE A 508 15.04 19.32 15.22
CA PHE A 508 14.08 19.49 14.14
C PHE A 508 14.24 20.89 13.54
N SER A 509 14.37 20.99 12.22
CA SER A 509 14.36 22.29 11.54
C SER A 509 12.94 22.86 11.46
N ASN A 510 12.00 22.06 10.96
CA ASN A 510 10.57 22.38 10.89
C ASN A 510 9.80 21.56 11.94
N SER A 511 8.69 22.11 12.44
CA SER A 511 7.83 21.38 13.38
C SER A 511 7.13 20.17 12.74
N GLU A 512 7.05 19.08 13.49
CA GLU A 512 6.29 17.87 13.14
C GLU A 512 5.20 17.65 14.20
N TYR A 513 3.95 17.54 13.75
CA TYR A 513 2.77 17.37 14.58
C TYR A 513 2.29 15.93 14.51
N LEU A 514 2.16 15.26 15.66
CA LEU A 514 1.85 13.85 15.73
C LEU A 514 0.62 13.56 16.59
N ILE A 515 -0.25 12.73 16.02
CA ILE A 515 -1.35 12.07 16.74
C ILE A 515 -1.11 10.57 16.76
N TYR A 516 -1.59 9.93 17.84
CA TYR A 516 -1.43 8.50 18.08
C TYR A 516 -2.76 7.75 18.08
N LYS A 517 -3.83 8.40 17.60
CA LYS A 517 -5.12 7.79 17.30
C LYS A 517 -5.59 8.26 15.94
N GLU A 518 -6.00 7.33 15.07
CA GLU A 518 -6.53 7.66 13.75
C GLU A 518 -7.78 8.55 13.83
N SER A 519 -8.58 8.39 14.88
CA SER A 519 -9.78 9.22 15.09
C SER A 519 -9.46 10.71 15.31
N GLN A 520 -8.23 11.09 15.67
CA GLN A 520 -7.85 12.51 15.85
C GLN A 520 -7.60 13.26 14.53
N CYS A 521 -7.75 12.61 13.38
CA CYS A 521 -7.59 13.24 12.07
C CYS A 521 -8.84 13.06 11.22
N ARG A 522 -9.21 14.13 10.51
CA ARG A 522 -10.16 14.09 9.41
C ARG A 522 -9.59 14.77 8.18
N ILE A 523 -9.54 14.05 7.06
CA ILE A 523 -9.19 14.60 5.76
C ILE A 523 -10.27 15.62 5.36
N ARG A 524 -9.84 16.83 5.00
CA ARG A 524 -10.74 17.90 4.56
C ARG A 524 -10.51 18.25 3.10
N TYR A 525 -9.26 18.33 2.67
CA TYR A 525 -8.92 18.70 1.30
C TYR A 525 -7.87 17.76 0.72
N LEU A 526 -7.99 17.52 -0.58
CA LEU A 526 -6.99 16.89 -1.43
C LEU A 526 -6.50 17.95 -2.44
N LEU A 527 -5.19 18.09 -2.56
CA LEU A 527 -4.55 18.99 -3.52
C LEU A 527 -3.77 18.16 -4.53
N GLU A 528 -4.01 18.42 -5.81
CA GLU A 528 -3.14 17.95 -6.88
C GLU A 528 -2.08 19.00 -7.16
N LEU A 529 -0.85 18.53 -7.33
CA LEU A 529 0.34 19.34 -7.49
C LEU A 529 1.05 18.95 -8.77
N GLN A 530 1.39 19.94 -9.60
CA GLN A 530 2.35 19.76 -10.68
C GLN A 530 3.74 20.03 -10.13
N MET A 531 4.59 19.01 -10.12
CA MET A 531 5.97 19.05 -9.65
C MET A 531 6.89 18.77 -10.83
N HIS A 532 7.82 19.69 -11.11
CA HIS A 532 8.69 19.66 -12.28
C HIS A 532 10.09 19.17 -11.96
#